data_AF-A0A7S3TXH6-F1
#
_entry.id   AF-A0A7S3TXH6-F1
#
_cell.length_a   1.000
_cell.length_b   1.000
_cell.length_c   1.000
_cell.angle_alpha   90.00
_cell.angle_beta   90.00
_cell.angle_gamma   90.00
#
_symmetry.space_group_name_H-M   'P 1'
#
loop_
_entity.id
_entity.type
_entity.pdbx_description
1 polymer ?
#
loop_
_entity_poly.entity_id
_entity_poly.type
_entity_poly.pdbx_seq_one_letter_code
_entity_poly.pdbx_strand_id
1 'polypeptide(L)'
;LAYSPSSVCDASTVTEETVCGCTDANCQDDPNYVDAKNYFCDTWVGDTCEYSYAQNKGWSYTEADMVQVRSKCRRSCGLCTPKPPAQCSGSRTSSRVRDH
;
A
#
# COMPACT_ATOMS: atom_id res chain seq x y z
N LEU A 1 13.83 -3.77 -13.08
CA LEU A 1 13.26 -3.01 -11.95
C LEU A 1 11.79 -3.39 -11.90
N ALA A 2 11.34 -3.94 -10.78
CA ALA A 2 9.97 -4.38 -10.56
C ALA A 2 9.54 -3.91 -9.17
N TYR A 3 8.25 -3.65 -8.98
CA TYR A 3 7.70 -3.23 -7.69
C TYR A 3 7.80 -4.36 -6.65
N SER A 4 7.94 -4.01 -5.37
CA SER A 4 7.83 -4.99 -4.30
C SER A 4 6.41 -5.56 -4.18
N PRO A 5 6.22 -6.89 -4.11
CA PRO A 5 4.91 -7.50 -3.87
C PRO A 5 4.23 -7.01 -2.58
N SER A 6 4.98 -6.46 -1.62
CA SER A 6 4.42 -5.86 -0.40
C SER A 6 3.51 -4.64 -0.66
N SER A 7 3.67 -4.00 -1.82
CA SER A 7 2.87 -2.84 -2.24
C SER A 7 1.56 -3.21 -2.92
N VAL A 8 1.34 -4.49 -3.23
CA VAL A 8 0.08 -4.97 -3.82
C VAL A 8 -0.50 -6.12 -3.00
N CYS A 9 -1.80 -6.12 -2.75
CA CYS A 9 -2.48 -7.31 -2.24
C CYS A 9 -2.89 -8.22 -3.42
N ASP A 10 -1.92 -8.74 -4.17
CA ASP A 10 -2.23 -9.75 -5.16
C ASP A 10 -2.57 -11.06 -4.45
N ALA A 11 -3.85 -11.43 -4.46
CA ALA A 11 -4.37 -12.65 -3.88
C ALA A 11 -3.78 -13.93 -4.53
N SER A 12 -3.02 -13.80 -5.61
CA SER A 12 -2.46 -14.92 -6.38
C SER A 12 -1.15 -15.49 -5.79
N THR A 13 -0.48 -14.78 -4.87
CA THR A 13 0.82 -15.22 -4.28
C THR A 13 0.86 -15.18 -2.76
N VAL A 14 -0.28 -15.31 -2.09
CA VAL A 14 -0.38 -15.21 -0.62
C VAL A 14 0.37 -16.36 0.04
N THR A 15 1.57 -16.10 0.55
CA THR A 15 2.20 -16.91 1.61
C THR A 15 1.85 -16.31 2.98
N GLU A 16 1.97 -17.09 4.06
CA GLU A 16 1.63 -16.70 5.44
C GLU A 16 2.26 -15.38 5.93
N GLU A 17 3.28 -14.87 5.24
CA GLU A 17 3.96 -13.61 5.58
C GLU A 17 3.34 -12.37 4.90
N THR A 18 2.48 -12.56 3.89
CA THR A 18 1.78 -11.44 3.23
C THR A 18 0.50 -11.11 4.00
N VAL A 19 0.66 -10.53 5.19
CA VAL A 19 -0.47 -9.98 5.94
C VAL A 19 -0.89 -8.67 5.30
N CYS A 20 -1.79 -8.73 4.31
CA CYS A 20 -2.59 -7.56 4.00
C CYS A 20 -3.42 -7.26 5.23
N GLY A 21 -3.00 -6.24 5.99
CA GLY A 21 -3.78 -5.72 7.11
C GLY A 21 -5.20 -5.39 6.68
N CYS A 22 -6.05 -5.14 7.67
CA CYS A 22 -7.42 -4.65 7.55
C CYS A 22 -7.55 -3.45 6.59
N THR A 23 -7.46 -3.60 5.29
CA THR A 23 -7.45 -2.51 4.31
C THR A 23 -8.38 -2.88 3.17
N ASP A 24 -9.03 -1.89 2.56
CA ASP A 24 -9.95 -2.15 1.45
C ASP A 24 -9.24 -2.88 0.29
N ALA A 25 -9.84 -3.97 -0.18
CA ALA A 25 -9.31 -4.75 -1.30
C ALA A 25 -9.35 -3.96 -2.61
N ASN A 26 -10.28 -3.01 -2.73
CA ASN A 26 -10.38 -2.08 -3.86
C ASN A 26 -9.40 -0.91 -3.74
N CYS A 27 -8.66 -0.81 -2.63
CA CYS A 27 -7.64 0.20 -2.40
C CYS A 27 -6.24 -0.41 -2.53
N GLN A 28 -5.77 -0.49 -3.77
CA GLN A 28 -4.45 -0.99 -4.15
C GLN A 28 -3.68 0.06 -4.94
N ASP A 29 -2.37 -0.15 -4.98
CA ASP A 29 -1.46 0.51 -5.91
C ASP A 29 -1.62 -0.07 -7.32
N ASP A 30 -1.31 0.73 -8.33
CA ASP A 30 -1.22 0.31 -9.73
C ASP A 30 0.16 -0.33 -9.97
N PRO A 31 0.27 -1.65 -10.18
CA PRO A 31 1.55 -2.36 -10.30
C PRO A 31 2.36 -1.94 -11.53
N ASN A 32 1.70 -1.34 -12.53
CA ASN A 32 2.34 -0.91 -13.77
C ASN A 32 2.65 0.59 -13.77
N TYR A 33 2.27 1.32 -12.71
CA TYR A 33 2.56 2.74 -12.61
C TYR A 33 4.01 2.97 -12.21
N VAL A 34 4.63 3.89 -12.95
CA VAL A 34 5.96 4.42 -12.71
C VAL A 34 5.82 5.94 -12.72
N ASP A 35 6.32 6.60 -11.70
CA ASP A 35 6.19 8.06 -11.57
C ASP A 35 7.14 8.84 -12.50
N ALA A 36 7.05 10.16 -12.46
CA ALA A 36 7.84 11.07 -13.29
C ALA A 36 9.36 10.98 -13.08
N LYS A 37 9.84 10.29 -12.04
CA LYS A 37 11.26 10.07 -11.75
C LYS A 37 11.66 8.60 -11.87
N ASN A 38 10.80 7.77 -12.44
CA ASN A 38 11.00 6.33 -12.65
C ASN A 38 10.95 5.48 -11.38
N TYR A 39 10.22 5.89 -10.34
CA TYR A 39 9.96 5.06 -9.17
C TYR A 39 8.60 4.38 -9.21
N PHE A 40 8.55 3.17 -8.65
CA PHE A 40 7.31 2.44 -8.41
C PHE A 40 6.69 2.88 -7.08
N CYS A 41 5.43 2.50 -6.86
CA CYS A 41 4.67 2.90 -5.67
C CYS A 41 5.34 2.48 -4.35
N ASP A 42 6.09 1.39 -4.32
CA ASP A 42 6.82 0.92 -3.12
C ASP A 42 7.82 1.93 -2.56
N THR A 43 8.36 2.81 -3.41
CA THR A 43 9.27 3.88 -2.99
C THR A 43 8.58 4.94 -2.13
N TRP A 44 7.25 5.04 -2.21
CA TRP A 44 6.46 6.03 -1.49
C TRP A 44 5.96 5.54 -0.12
N VAL A 45 6.24 4.29 0.24
CA VAL A 45 5.84 3.71 1.53
C VAL A 45 6.52 4.46 2.67
N GLY A 46 5.70 5.00 3.59
CA GLY A 46 6.18 5.72 4.77
C GLY A 46 6.37 7.23 4.56
N ASP A 47 6.18 7.71 3.34
CA ASP A 47 6.10 9.14 3.04
C ASP A 47 4.64 9.63 3.02
N THR A 48 4.43 10.95 3.07
CA THR A 48 3.09 11.53 3.12
C THR A 48 2.43 11.70 1.75
N CYS A 49 3.18 11.49 0.65
CA CYS A 49 2.74 11.75 -0.72
C CYS A 49 2.17 13.17 -0.96
N GLU A 50 2.44 14.11 -0.06
CA GLU A 50 2.00 15.49 -0.18
C GLU A 50 2.99 16.30 -1.01
N TYR A 51 2.46 17.20 -1.85
CA TYR A 51 3.30 18.08 -2.67
C TYR A 51 4.22 18.97 -1.82
N SER A 52 3.69 19.52 -0.73
CA SER A 52 4.47 20.33 0.22
C SER A 52 5.63 19.52 0.82
N TYR A 53 5.44 18.24 1.10
CA TYR A 53 6.48 17.37 1.62
C TYR A 53 7.58 17.12 0.56
N ALA A 54 7.20 16.80 -0.68
CA ALA A 54 8.15 16.61 -1.78
C ALA A 54 8.94 17.90 -2.08
N GLN A 55 8.29 19.07 -2.00
CA GLN A 55 8.97 20.38 -2.09
C GLN A 55 9.97 20.59 -0.96
N ASN A 56 9.55 20.37 0.30
CA ASN A 56 10.41 20.56 1.47
C ASN A 56 11.65 19.65 1.45
N LYS A 57 11.53 18.47 0.82
CA LYS A 57 12.63 17.53 0.62
C LYS A 57 13.50 17.83 -0.60
N GLY A 58 13.12 18.78 -1.45
CA GLY A 58 13.86 19.13 -2.66
C GLY A 58 13.76 18.09 -3.78
N TRP A 59 12.75 17.21 -3.77
CA TRP A 59 12.63 16.11 -4.73
C TRP A 59 12.23 16.53 -6.15
N SER A 60 11.87 17.81 -6.33
CA SER A 60 11.58 18.39 -7.65
C SER A 60 10.46 17.67 -8.42
N TYR A 61 9.43 17.22 -7.69
CA TYR A 61 8.13 16.81 -8.24
C TYR A 61 7.23 18.03 -8.41
N THR A 62 6.42 18.03 -9.45
CA THR A 62 5.35 19.03 -9.65
C THR A 62 4.10 18.63 -8.86
N GLU A 63 3.17 19.56 -8.67
CA GLU A 63 1.88 19.25 -8.06
C GLU A 63 1.10 18.20 -8.87
N ALA A 64 1.18 18.26 -10.21
CA ALA A 64 0.55 17.28 -11.09
C ALA A 64 1.16 15.88 -10.92
N ASP A 65 2.48 15.77 -10.75
CA ASP A 65 3.13 14.48 -10.47
C ASP A 65 2.62 13.89 -9.17
N MET A 66 2.48 14.71 -8.12
CA MET A 66 1.99 14.26 -6.82
C MET A 66 0.50 13.90 -6.83
N VAL A 67 -0.30 14.51 -7.70
CA VAL A 67 -1.69 14.06 -7.96
C VAL A 67 -1.68 12.65 -8.55
N GLN A 68 -0.81 12.37 -9.52
CA GLN A 68 -0.70 11.05 -10.12
C GLN A 68 -0.24 10.02 -9.10
N VAL A 69 0.81 10.30 -8.34
CA VAL A 69 1.31 9.44 -7.24
C VAL A 69 0.18 9.09 -6.28
N ARG A 70 -0.57 10.07 -5.75
CA ARG A 70 -1.68 9.79 -4.81
C ARG A 70 -2.82 8.99 -5.44
N SER A 71 -3.09 9.17 -6.73
CA SER A 71 -4.15 8.43 -7.43
C SER A 71 -3.77 6.98 -7.74
N LYS A 72 -2.49 6.74 -8.04
CA LYS A 72 -1.96 5.45 -8.49
C LYS A 72 -1.35 4.62 -7.37
N CYS A 73 -0.84 5.25 -6.32
CA CYS A 73 -0.12 4.63 -5.21
C CYS A 73 -0.87 4.79 -3.88
N ARG A 74 -2.20 4.60 -3.89
CA ARG A 74 -3.07 4.88 -2.73
C ARG A 74 -2.66 4.11 -1.47
N ARG A 75 -2.21 2.86 -1.61
CA ARG A 75 -1.81 2.02 -0.48
C ARG A 75 -0.46 2.48 0.06
N SER A 76 0.52 2.68 -0.82
CA SER A 76 1.84 3.17 -0.40
C SER A 76 1.78 4.56 0.24
N CYS A 77 0.86 5.42 -0.22
CA CYS A 77 0.58 6.73 0.37
C CYS A 77 -0.29 6.70 1.64
N GLY A 78 -0.70 5.51 2.12
CA GLY A 78 -1.53 5.39 3.32
C GLY A 78 -2.95 5.96 3.18
N LEU A 79 -3.43 6.16 1.94
CA LEU A 79 -4.77 6.72 1.65
C LEU A 79 -5.88 5.68 1.73
N CYS A 80 -5.53 4.42 1.92
CA CYS A 80 -6.50 3.34 2.05
C CYS A 80 -7.08 3.27 3.45
N THR A 81 -8.40 3.44 3.56
CA THR A 81 -9.11 3.31 4.83
C THR A 81 -8.98 1.89 5.38
N PRO A 82 -8.67 1.75 6.68
CA PRO A 82 -8.72 0.45 7.31
C PRO A 82 -10.14 -0.11 7.34
N LYS A 83 -10.30 -1.39 6.98
CA LYS A 83 -11.56 -2.11 7.20
C LYS A 83 -11.81 -2.29 8.71
N PRO A 84 -13.08 -2.31 9.16
CA PRO A 84 -13.42 -2.69 10.51
C PRO A 84 -12.83 -4.08 10.85
N PRO A 85 -12.32 -4.31 12.07
CA PRO A 85 -11.69 -5.58 12.46
C PRO A 85 -12.54 -6.83 12.17
N ALA A 86 -13.87 -6.72 12.27
CA ALA A 86 -14.81 -7.80 12.01
C ALA A 86 -14.85 -8.26 10.53
N GLN A 87 -14.38 -7.42 9.60
CA GLN A 87 -14.31 -7.70 8.16
C GLN A 87 -12.89 -8.05 7.70
N CYS A 88 -11.95 -8.07 8.64
CA CYS A 88 -10.62 -8.57 8.41
C CYS A 88 -10.68 -10.07 8.68
N SER A 89 -10.69 -10.89 7.63
CA SER A 89 -10.43 -12.32 7.73
C SER A 89 -8.94 -12.55 8.01
N GLY A 90 -8.48 -11.97 9.11
CA GLY A 90 -7.28 -12.28 9.87
C GLY A 90 -7.71 -12.42 11.33
N SER A 91 -8.82 -13.12 11.57
CA SER A 91 -9.09 -13.66 12.89
C SER A 91 -7.93 -14.60 13.18
N ARG A 92 -7.01 -14.20 14.06
CA ARG A 92 -6.47 -15.16 15.01
C ARG A 92 -7.67 -15.66 15.81
N THR A 93 -8.45 -16.58 15.25
CA THR A 93 -9.08 -17.58 16.08
C THR A 93 -7.91 -18.26 16.77
N SER A 94 -7.66 -17.82 18.01
CA SER A 94 -7.01 -18.65 19.00
C SER A 94 -7.67 -20.02 18.88
N SER A 95 -6.99 -20.93 18.18
CA SER A 95 -7.46 -22.29 18.01
C SER A 95 -7.70 -22.82 19.40
N ARG A 96 -8.96 -23.17 19.66
CA ARG A 96 -9.34 -23.95 20.84
C ARG A 96 -8.40 -25.14 20.89
N VAL A 97 -7.49 -25.18 21.86
CA VAL A 97 -6.89 -26.44 22.28
C VAL A 97 -8.00 -27.16 23.06
N ARG A 98 -8.71 -28.07 22.37
CA ARG A 98 -9.30 -29.22 23.03
C ARG A 98 -8.22 -30.28 23.01
N ASP A 99 -7.57 -30.49 24.14
CA ASP A 99 -6.84 -31.72 24.41
C ASP A 99 -7.59 -32.50 25.48
N HIS A 100 -7.51 -33.82 25.31
CA HIS A 100 -8.33 -34.90 25.87
C HIS A 100 -8.22 -35.09 27.39
#